data_AF-A0A2A3H5M2-F1
#
_entry.id   AF-A0A2A3H5M2-F1
#
_cell.length_a   1.000
_cell.length_b   1.000
_cell.length_c   1.000
_cell.angle_alpha   90.00
_cell.angle_beta   90.00
_cell.angle_gamma   90.00
#
_symmetry.space_group_name_H-M   'P 1'
#
loop_
_entity.id
_entity.type
_entity.pdbx_description
1 polymer ?
#
loop_
_entity_poly.entity_id
_entity_poly.type
_entity_poly.pdbx_seq_one_letter_code
_entity_poly.pdbx_strand_id
1 'polypeptide(L)'
;MSGGRDTVSRRRLLAGATAVAAVAVTGAAGTAAASPARQGHAPSAGQGQVPALWHEFTRTPFTHPQIPYVGRSGRGGGAARFPRRPVVADIRDHGDVTDDGSTDCAPAINRAIAAAGRAGGGTVLIPPGTFRIDDLIRLGHSNVVLRGAGSDRTKLYATRNLTELIGAYGSRYGGDKSSWSWAGGLIWLAPTARWESLVAAIRAKAWPFEGWTGNRRDEWETLTTVEPARQGSWTVTVADASRLRPGGLVLLRLADDDGHTLLEHMSGGGPGPEAYYWDDKTKLTSYVPYEWPVRITHVRGRKVTLERPLPLDVRPEWDPRLTTHVPELTGSGVEGLTLEAVETPQSPHLLDKGYNGVVFQCAYDCWADDVVVRHVDNGFGLVAASACTLRRTRVAGRGSHHPYFCREGSHDNLVEDFTVEQRTVPAPAGTQLHGINVEGLSSYNVWSRGEMQMGTFDSHRGLPFANVRTDITVNNNGRHGGDASAGPLFGARFTHWNIRVTNGRAGLMKIDGLAPRSATVGVDEVSEFDQIDVPDFTGDLHSRLELYGTTGVVRPRNLYEAQRDL
;
A
#
# COMPACT_ATOMS: atom_id res chain seq x y z
N MET A 1 -54.84 -30.53 24.89
CA MET A 1 -53.55 -30.81 25.56
C MET A 1 -52.79 -29.48 25.60
N SER A 2 -53.12 -28.58 26.54
CA SER A 2 -52.48 -28.46 27.88
C SER A 2 -50.97 -28.34 27.74
N GLY A 3 -50.29 -27.21 27.98
CA GLY A 3 -50.56 -25.90 28.62
C GLY A 3 -49.17 -25.27 28.85
N GLY A 4 -48.90 -24.00 29.15
CA GLY A 4 -49.59 -22.72 29.35
C GLY A 4 -48.48 -21.64 29.23
N ARG A 5 -48.71 -20.42 28.72
CA ARG A 5 -49.21 -19.21 29.44
C ARG A 5 -48.32 -18.86 30.65
N ASP A 6 -47.77 -17.66 30.83
CA ASP A 6 -48.36 -16.33 30.62
C ASP A 6 -47.33 -15.19 30.42
N THR A 7 -47.76 -14.20 29.65
CA THR A 7 -47.27 -12.81 29.61
C THR A 7 -47.96 -11.97 30.68
N VAL A 8 -47.25 -11.08 31.40
CA VAL A 8 -47.86 -9.88 32.03
C VAL A 8 -46.92 -8.67 31.93
N SER A 9 -47.55 -7.53 31.64
CA SER A 9 -46.93 -6.23 31.31
C SER A 9 -47.11 -5.17 32.41
N ARG A 10 -46.33 -4.08 32.28
CA ARG A 10 -46.61 -2.65 32.58
C ARG A 10 -46.44 -2.07 34.01
N ARG A 11 -45.50 -1.11 34.05
CA ARG A 11 -45.53 0.29 34.61
C ARG A 11 -45.90 0.54 36.08
N ARG A 12 -44.98 1.23 36.79
CA ARG A 12 -45.06 2.61 37.36
C ARG A 12 -43.78 2.87 38.21
N LEU A 13 -42.94 3.86 37.90
CA LEU A 13 -42.92 5.26 38.40
C LEU A 13 -42.85 5.37 39.93
N LEU A 14 -41.73 5.87 40.47
CA LEU A 14 -41.65 7.09 41.31
C LEU A 14 -40.21 7.43 41.72
N ALA A 15 -39.96 8.74 41.73
CA ALA A 15 -38.75 9.42 42.11
C ALA A 15 -38.52 9.45 43.63
N GLY A 16 -37.28 9.67 44.03
CA GLY A 16 -36.91 10.02 45.40
C GLY A 16 -35.48 10.55 45.45
N ALA A 17 -35.35 11.88 45.50
CA ALA A 17 -34.11 12.58 45.78
C ALA A 17 -34.01 12.84 47.30
N THR A 18 -32.82 12.68 47.87
CA THR A 18 -32.44 13.33 49.14
C THR A 18 -30.94 13.66 49.10
N ALA A 19 -30.65 14.94 49.29
CA ALA A 19 -29.35 15.55 49.44
C ALA A 19 -28.90 15.58 50.92
N VAL A 20 -27.78 16.28 51.19
CA VAL A 20 -27.12 16.69 52.47
C VAL A 20 -25.88 15.84 52.80
N ALA A 21 -24.67 16.36 53.06
CA ALA A 21 -24.08 17.69 52.99
C ALA A 21 -22.54 17.57 53.07
N ALA A 22 -21.88 18.69 52.76
CA ALA A 22 -20.44 18.89 52.68
C ALA A 22 -19.71 18.88 54.04
N VAL A 23 -18.43 18.50 53.99
CA VAL A 23 -17.39 18.96 54.93
C VAL A 23 -16.23 19.52 54.12
N ALA A 24 -15.91 20.79 54.39
CA ALA A 24 -14.76 21.50 53.84
C ALA A 24 -13.48 21.13 54.62
N VAL A 25 -12.38 20.92 53.90
CA VAL A 25 -11.02 21.03 54.44
C VAL A 25 -10.23 21.97 53.54
N THR A 26 -9.68 22.98 54.18
CA THR A 26 -8.91 24.09 53.63
C THR A 26 -7.46 23.71 53.33
N GLY A 27 -6.95 24.17 52.19
CA GLY A 27 -5.59 24.72 52.06
C GLY A 27 -4.49 23.80 51.52
N ALA A 28 -4.03 24.06 50.30
CA ALA A 28 -2.68 24.59 50.03
C ALA A 28 -2.50 24.79 48.52
N ALA A 29 -2.07 26.00 48.14
CA ALA A 29 -1.84 26.43 46.78
C ALA A 29 -0.58 25.78 46.18
N GLY A 30 -0.76 25.14 45.02
CA GLY A 30 0.33 24.76 44.11
C GLY A 30 0.06 25.41 42.75
N THR A 31 0.89 26.38 42.38
CA THR A 31 0.82 27.11 41.12
C THR A 31 1.16 26.20 39.94
N ALA A 32 0.13 25.75 39.21
CA ALA A 32 0.31 25.20 37.87
C ALA A 32 0.18 26.35 36.86
N ALA A 33 1.29 26.68 36.19
CA ALA A 33 1.32 27.64 35.10
C ALA A 33 0.43 27.14 33.96
N ALA A 34 -0.70 27.84 33.74
CA ALA A 34 -1.54 27.63 32.58
C ALA A 34 -0.76 28.03 31.31
N SER A 35 -0.47 27.05 30.46
CA SER A 35 -0.03 27.32 29.10
C SER A 35 -1.12 28.10 28.36
N PRO A 36 -0.79 29.13 27.58
CA PRO A 36 -1.81 29.90 26.87
C PRO A 36 -2.49 28.99 25.85
N ALA A 37 -3.81 28.85 26.00
CA ALA A 37 -4.66 28.20 25.02
C ALA A 37 -4.44 28.87 23.67
N ARG A 38 -3.85 28.14 22.72
CA ARG A 38 -3.88 28.52 21.31
C ARG A 38 -5.34 28.58 20.90
N GLN A 39 -5.82 29.78 20.56
CA GLN A 39 -7.06 29.97 19.83
C GLN A 39 -6.90 29.29 18.47
N GLY A 40 -7.18 28.00 18.41
CA GLY A 40 -7.48 27.33 17.15
C GLY A 40 -8.77 27.94 16.62
N HIS A 41 -8.70 28.63 15.48
CA HIS A 41 -9.87 28.87 14.67
C HIS A 41 -10.51 27.50 14.39
N ALA A 42 -11.63 27.20 15.04
CA ALA A 42 -12.53 26.18 14.52
C ALA A 42 -12.97 26.68 13.14
N PRO A 43 -12.72 25.93 12.05
CA PRO A 43 -13.20 26.36 10.75
C PRO A 43 -14.72 26.48 10.86
N SER A 44 -15.25 27.65 10.51
CA SER A 44 -16.68 27.80 10.29
C SER A 44 -17.12 26.65 9.39
N ALA A 45 -18.20 25.96 9.75
CA ALA A 45 -18.81 24.94 8.92
C ALA A 45 -19.33 25.59 7.62
N GLY A 46 -18.43 25.90 6.70
CA GLY A 46 -18.76 26.31 5.35
C GLY A 46 -19.57 25.19 4.72
N GLN A 47 -20.56 25.57 3.92
CA GLN A 47 -21.29 24.59 3.12
C GLN A 47 -20.27 23.76 2.32
N GLY A 48 -20.44 22.44 2.33
CA GLY A 48 -19.55 21.56 1.59
C GLY A 48 -19.55 21.92 0.10
N GLN A 49 -18.38 21.92 -0.53
CA GLN A 49 -18.20 22.32 -1.91
C GLN A 49 -17.94 21.09 -2.77
N VAL A 50 -18.73 20.93 -3.84
CA VAL A 50 -18.52 19.87 -4.83
C VAL A 50 -17.70 20.42 -5.99
N PRO A 51 -16.47 19.95 -6.20
CA PRO A 51 -15.60 20.40 -7.29
C PRO A 51 -16.17 19.97 -8.66
N ALA A 52 -15.89 20.74 -9.71
CA ALA A 52 -16.37 20.44 -11.06
C ALA A 52 -15.80 19.10 -11.56
N LEU A 53 -14.56 18.80 -11.19
CA LEU A 53 -13.91 17.51 -11.44
C LEU A 53 -14.72 16.30 -10.96
N TRP A 54 -15.46 16.39 -9.85
CA TRP A 54 -16.31 15.29 -9.39
C TRP A 54 -17.51 15.07 -10.32
N HIS A 55 -18.15 16.16 -10.77
CA HIS A 55 -19.25 16.09 -11.73
C HIS A 55 -18.81 15.59 -13.11
N GLU A 56 -17.59 15.90 -13.52
CA GLU A 56 -16.98 15.35 -14.74
C GLU A 56 -16.71 13.86 -14.58
N PHE A 57 -16.03 13.47 -13.51
CA PHE A 57 -15.70 12.07 -13.23
C PHE A 57 -16.93 11.17 -13.19
N THR A 58 -17.99 11.56 -12.48
CA THR A 58 -19.22 10.74 -12.37
C THR A 58 -19.93 10.49 -13.70
N ARG A 59 -19.67 11.31 -14.73
CA ARG A 59 -20.21 11.08 -16.09
C ARG A 59 -19.40 10.04 -16.87
N THR A 60 -18.11 9.91 -16.60
CA THR A 60 -17.19 9.00 -17.30
C THR A 60 -16.19 8.32 -16.35
N PRO A 61 -16.66 7.62 -15.30
CA PRO A 61 -15.80 7.22 -14.18
C PRO A 61 -14.62 6.36 -14.61
N PHE A 62 -14.83 5.47 -15.58
CA PHE A 62 -13.80 4.54 -16.03
C PHE A 62 -12.77 5.14 -16.99
N THR A 63 -13.05 6.31 -17.58
CA THR A 63 -12.23 6.93 -18.64
C THR A 63 -11.93 8.41 -18.39
N HIS A 64 -12.26 8.94 -17.21
CA HIS A 64 -12.01 10.34 -16.88
C HIS A 64 -10.51 10.67 -17.04
N PRO A 65 -10.15 11.75 -17.75
CA PRO A 65 -8.78 11.99 -18.18
C PRO A 65 -7.82 12.30 -17.04
N GLN A 66 -8.31 12.69 -15.86
CA GLN A 66 -7.47 13.13 -14.73
C GLN A 66 -7.68 12.36 -13.43
N ILE A 67 -8.80 11.65 -13.33
CA ILE A 67 -9.19 10.93 -12.11
C ILE A 67 -9.34 9.46 -12.50
N PRO A 68 -8.61 8.55 -11.84
CA PRO A 68 -8.71 7.12 -12.09
C PRO A 68 -9.93 6.54 -11.37
N TYR A 69 -10.53 5.50 -11.95
CA TYR A 69 -11.49 4.68 -11.20
C TYR A 69 -10.73 3.69 -10.31
N VAL A 70 -10.77 3.94 -9.01
CA VAL A 70 -10.15 3.15 -7.95
C VAL A 70 -11.18 2.54 -7.01
N GLY A 71 -12.48 2.62 -7.32
CA GLY A 71 -13.57 2.09 -6.48
C GLY A 71 -13.50 0.57 -6.21
N ARG A 72 -12.63 -0.15 -6.92
CA ARG A 72 -12.35 -1.59 -6.74
C ARG A 72 -10.97 -1.89 -6.16
N SER A 73 -10.20 -0.89 -5.75
CA SER A 73 -8.88 -1.10 -5.13
C SER A 73 -9.02 -1.76 -3.75
N GLY A 74 -8.08 -2.63 -3.42
CA GLY A 74 -8.04 -3.43 -2.20
C GLY A 74 -8.73 -4.78 -2.30
N ARG A 75 -8.51 -5.60 -1.28
CA ARG A 75 -8.94 -7.00 -1.21
C ARG A 75 -10.43 -7.14 -1.42
N GLY A 76 -10.83 -7.98 -2.38
CA GLY A 76 -12.22 -8.21 -2.75
C GLY A 76 -12.97 -6.95 -3.16
N GLY A 77 -12.31 -6.04 -3.88
CA GLY A 77 -12.90 -4.75 -4.25
C GLY A 77 -13.03 -3.78 -3.07
N GLY A 78 -12.09 -3.84 -2.12
CA GLY A 78 -12.12 -3.05 -0.90
C GLY A 78 -13.13 -3.55 0.15
N ALA A 79 -13.39 -4.85 0.23
CA ALA A 79 -14.38 -5.39 1.16
C ALA A 79 -14.14 -4.90 2.61
N ALA A 80 -15.18 -4.38 3.27
CA ALA A 80 -15.05 -3.78 4.61
C ALA A 80 -14.65 -4.79 5.71
N ARG A 81 -14.78 -6.09 5.46
CA ARG A 81 -14.44 -7.15 6.42
C ARG A 81 -13.49 -8.15 5.78
N PHE A 82 -12.46 -8.54 6.53
CA PHE A 82 -11.58 -9.63 6.15
C PHE A 82 -12.21 -10.99 6.45
N PRO A 83 -11.85 -12.06 5.70
CA PRO A 83 -12.32 -13.41 5.96
C PRO A 83 -11.99 -13.88 7.39
N ARG A 84 -12.99 -14.39 8.10
CA ARG A 84 -12.78 -15.07 9.39
C ARG A 84 -12.64 -16.56 9.17
N ARG A 85 -11.39 -17.03 9.13
CA ARG A 85 -11.08 -18.45 9.02
C ARG A 85 -11.12 -19.13 10.38
N PRO A 86 -11.42 -20.44 10.44
CA PRO A 86 -11.30 -21.20 11.68
C PRO A 86 -9.85 -21.18 12.17
N VAL A 87 -9.68 -21.18 13.48
CA VAL A 87 -8.37 -21.41 14.10
C VAL A 87 -8.02 -22.88 13.89
N VAL A 88 -6.86 -23.14 13.31
CA VAL A 88 -6.38 -24.50 13.01
C VAL A 88 -5.06 -24.83 13.71
N ALA A 89 -4.37 -23.81 14.24
CA ALA A 89 -3.12 -23.97 14.95
C ALA A 89 -2.93 -22.84 15.98
N ASP A 90 -2.38 -23.18 17.14
CA ASP A 90 -1.79 -22.25 18.11
C ASP A 90 -0.28 -22.48 18.12
N ILE A 91 0.53 -21.42 18.10
CA ILE A 91 1.98 -21.57 17.99
C ILE A 91 2.60 -22.41 19.11
N ARG A 92 1.95 -22.47 20.29
CA ARG A 92 2.41 -23.24 21.45
C ARG A 92 2.36 -24.76 21.22
N ASP A 93 1.53 -25.21 20.29
CA ASP A 93 1.43 -26.62 19.91
C ASP A 93 2.50 -27.04 18.89
N HIS A 94 3.35 -26.10 18.45
CA HIS A 94 4.29 -26.29 17.35
C HIS A 94 5.76 -26.13 17.76
N GLY A 95 6.09 -26.15 19.05
CA GLY A 95 7.45 -26.23 19.57
C GLY A 95 7.67 -25.39 20.82
N ASP A 96 8.94 -25.14 21.15
CA ASP A 96 9.31 -24.32 22.30
C ASP A 96 8.89 -22.86 22.05
N VAL A 97 7.98 -22.37 22.89
CA VAL A 97 7.44 -21.02 22.84
C VAL A 97 7.39 -20.47 24.26
N THR A 98 7.98 -19.29 24.46
CA THR A 98 7.82 -18.49 25.67
C THR A 98 7.35 -17.08 25.28
N ASP A 99 6.49 -16.51 26.11
CA ASP A 99 5.84 -15.21 25.90
C ASP A 99 6.57 -14.04 26.60
N ASP A 100 7.77 -14.29 27.11
CA ASP A 100 8.64 -13.34 27.81
C ASP A 100 9.83 -12.87 26.96
N GLY A 101 9.93 -13.29 25.70
CA GLY A 101 11.01 -12.96 24.78
C GLY A 101 12.31 -13.74 24.98
N SER A 102 12.34 -14.76 25.85
CA SER A 102 13.56 -15.56 26.09
C SER A 102 13.84 -16.58 24.98
N THR A 103 12.82 -17.24 24.43
CA THR A 103 12.96 -18.30 23.43
C THR A 103 12.80 -17.76 22.01
N ASP A 104 13.60 -18.26 21.07
CA ASP A 104 13.36 -18.00 19.64
C ASP A 104 12.13 -18.79 19.18
N CYS A 105 11.05 -18.05 18.95
CA CYS A 105 9.75 -18.59 18.58
C CYS A 105 9.55 -18.68 17.07
N ALA A 106 10.48 -18.16 16.25
CA ALA A 106 10.33 -18.18 14.79
C ALA A 106 10.15 -19.60 14.21
N PRO A 107 10.86 -20.65 14.68
CA PRO A 107 10.65 -22.02 14.23
C PRO A 107 9.23 -22.54 14.52
N ALA A 108 8.68 -22.26 15.71
CA ALA A 108 7.34 -22.71 16.09
C ALA A 108 6.25 -22.00 15.25
N ILE A 109 6.38 -20.69 15.07
CA ILE A 109 5.48 -19.89 14.22
C ILE A 109 5.50 -20.41 12.78
N ASN A 110 6.68 -20.60 12.20
CA ASN A 110 6.81 -21.10 10.82
C ASN A 110 6.26 -22.53 10.66
N ARG A 111 6.45 -23.41 11.65
CA ARG A 111 5.85 -24.76 11.62
C ARG A 111 4.32 -24.72 11.69
N ALA A 112 3.75 -23.86 12.51
CA ALA A 112 2.31 -23.66 12.60
C ALA A 112 1.71 -23.14 11.28
N ILE A 113 2.36 -22.15 10.66
CA ILE A 113 1.98 -21.63 9.33
C ILE A 113 2.03 -22.73 8.27
N ALA A 114 3.11 -23.50 8.23
CA ALA A 114 3.25 -24.59 7.27
C ALA A 114 2.20 -25.70 7.51
N ALA A 115 1.86 -25.98 8.78
CA ALA A 115 0.80 -26.94 9.12
C ALA A 115 -0.58 -26.45 8.64
N ALA A 116 -0.92 -25.19 8.91
CA ALA A 116 -2.16 -24.57 8.41
C ALA A 116 -2.21 -24.58 6.87
N GLY A 117 -1.09 -24.27 6.21
CA GLY A 117 -0.96 -24.31 4.76
C GLY A 117 -1.21 -25.71 4.17
N ARG A 118 -0.58 -26.74 4.75
CA ARG A 118 -0.82 -28.14 4.35
C ARG A 118 -2.26 -28.61 4.59
N ALA A 119 -2.95 -28.03 5.56
CA ALA A 119 -4.36 -28.28 5.83
C ALA A 119 -5.33 -27.51 4.90
N GLY A 120 -4.81 -26.74 3.93
CA GLY A 120 -5.62 -25.96 2.98
C GLY A 120 -5.94 -24.52 3.42
N GLY A 121 -5.32 -24.07 4.50
CA GLY A 121 -5.52 -22.74 5.07
C GLY A 121 -6.14 -22.76 6.47
N GLY A 122 -6.31 -21.58 7.05
CA GLY A 122 -6.83 -21.40 8.41
C GLY A 122 -6.15 -20.24 9.13
N THR A 123 -6.53 -20.04 10.39
CA THR A 123 -5.89 -19.07 11.27
C THR A 123 -4.88 -19.75 12.18
N VAL A 124 -3.66 -19.22 12.19
CA VAL A 124 -2.60 -19.51 13.16
C VAL A 124 -2.65 -18.44 14.25
N LEU A 125 -2.87 -18.84 15.50
CA LEU A 125 -2.93 -17.90 16.62
C LEU A 125 -1.58 -17.70 17.29
N ILE A 126 -1.25 -16.44 17.54
CA ILE A 126 -0.22 -16.03 18.48
C ILE A 126 -0.93 -15.46 19.72
N PRO A 127 -0.75 -16.03 20.92
CA PRO A 127 -1.38 -15.51 22.13
C PRO A 127 -0.82 -14.13 22.53
N PRO A 128 -1.40 -13.47 23.54
CA PRO A 128 -0.77 -12.30 24.16
C PRO A 128 0.64 -12.65 24.66
N GLY A 129 1.59 -11.73 24.53
CA GLY A 129 2.99 -11.99 24.90
C GLY A 129 4.02 -11.27 24.04
N THR A 130 5.28 -11.40 24.42
CA THR A 130 6.44 -11.02 23.63
C THR A 130 7.16 -12.29 23.14
N PHE A 131 7.23 -12.48 21.83
CA PHE A 131 7.83 -13.64 21.20
C PHE A 131 9.06 -13.19 20.43
N ARG A 132 10.24 -13.58 20.91
CA ARG A 132 11.49 -13.28 20.20
C ARG A 132 11.54 -14.09 18.91
N ILE A 133 11.96 -13.45 17.83
CA ILE A 133 12.17 -14.10 16.52
C ILE A 133 13.59 -13.80 16.05
N ASP A 134 14.39 -14.85 15.89
CA ASP A 134 15.75 -14.77 15.33
C ASP A 134 15.79 -15.20 13.86
N ASP A 135 14.64 -15.37 13.23
CA ASP A 135 14.45 -15.72 11.82
C ASP A 135 13.18 -15.06 11.26
N LEU A 136 13.00 -15.17 9.95
CA LEU A 136 11.87 -14.62 9.20
C LEU A 136 10.59 -15.39 9.49
N ILE A 137 9.47 -14.68 9.54
CA ILE A 137 8.14 -15.28 9.56
C ILE A 137 7.62 -15.35 8.12
N ARG A 138 7.48 -16.58 7.61
CA ARG A 138 7.18 -16.86 6.20
C ARG A 138 5.72 -17.24 6.02
N LEU A 139 4.90 -16.34 5.48
CA LEU A 139 3.52 -16.62 5.10
C LEU A 139 3.47 -17.02 3.62
N GLY A 140 3.85 -18.28 3.36
CA GLY A 140 4.01 -18.81 2.00
C GLY A 140 2.82 -19.55 1.40
N HIS A 141 1.77 -19.75 2.19
CA HIS A 141 0.60 -20.53 1.81
C HIS A 141 -0.63 -19.63 1.67
N SER A 142 -1.35 -19.77 0.56
CA SER A 142 -2.65 -19.12 0.36
C SER A 142 -3.64 -19.57 1.44
N ASN A 143 -4.59 -18.69 1.74
CA ASN A 143 -5.64 -18.93 2.73
C ASN A 143 -5.15 -19.06 4.19
N VAL A 144 -3.95 -18.60 4.52
CA VAL A 144 -3.41 -18.63 5.90
C VAL A 144 -3.41 -17.23 6.52
N VAL A 145 -3.95 -17.12 7.73
CA VAL A 145 -3.95 -15.87 8.50
C VAL A 145 -3.11 -16.06 9.76
N LEU A 146 -2.07 -15.24 9.94
CA LEU A 146 -1.33 -15.14 11.19
C LEU A 146 -1.99 -14.06 12.05
N ARG A 147 -2.55 -14.45 13.20
CA ARG A 147 -3.36 -13.55 14.03
C ARG A 147 -2.84 -13.51 15.46
N GLY A 148 -2.45 -12.33 15.92
CA GLY A 148 -2.19 -12.03 17.33
C GLY A 148 -3.46 -11.66 18.10
N ALA A 149 -3.31 -11.34 19.38
CA ALA A 149 -4.40 -10.97 20.28
C ALA A 149 -4.77 -9.47 20.26
N GLY A 150 -4.19 -8.70 19.34
CA GLY A 150 -4.25 -7.24 19.25
C GLY A 150 -2.83 -6.65 19.20
N SER A 151 -2.64 -5.55 18.45
CA SER A 151 -1.31 -4.93 18.31
C SER A 151 -0.71 -4.43 19.63
N ASP A 152 -1.56 -4.16 20.64
CA ASP A 152 -1.20 -3.80 22.00
C ASP A 152 -0.88 -5.00 22.91
N ARG A 153 -1.17 -6.22 22.48
CA ARG A 153 -1.11 -7.43 23.32
C ARG A 153 -0.15 -8.50 22.83
N THR A 154 0.10 -8.56 21.53
CA THR A 154 1.02 -9.53 20.92
C THR A 154 2.17 -8.80 20.24
N LYS A 155 3.40 -9.08 20.68
CA LYS A 155 4.63 -8.54 20.10
C LYS A 155 5.50 -9.66 19.55
N LEU A 156 5.92 -9.53 18.29
CA LEU A 156 7.05 -10.25 17.72
C LEU A 156 8.29 -9.36 17.84
N TYR A 157 9.30 -9.79 18.59
CA TYR A 157 10.53 -9.05 18.83
C TYR A 157 11.66 -9.59 17.95
N ALA A 158 12.01 -8.88 16.89
CA ALA A 158 13.00 -9.31 15.92
C ALA A 158 14.41 -8.84 16.30
N THR A 159 15.34 -9.78 16.42
CA THR A 159 16.72 -9.53 16.90
C THR A 159 17.75 -9.46 15.78
N ARG A 160 17.39 -9.90 14.57
CA ARG A 160 18.28 -10.01 13.40
C ARG A 160 17.63 -9.35 12.18
N ASN A 161 18.47 -8.82 11.29
CA ASN A 161 18.02 -8.21 10.02
C ASN A 161 18.19 -9.17 8.83
N LEU A 162 17.59 -8.80 7.68
CA LEU A 162 17.66 -9.59 6.44
C LEU A 162 19.09 -9.85 5.96
N THR A 163 20.04 -8.93 6.19
CA THR A 163 21.46 -9.16 5.85
C THR A 163 22.06 -10.32 6.64
N GLU A 164 21.72 -10.46 7.92
CA GLU A 164 22.19 -11.57 8.76
C GLU A 164 21.48 -12.90 8.48
N LEU A 165 20.21 -12.83 8.06
CA LEU A 165 19.35 -14.01 7.85
C LEU A 165 19.47 -14.61 6.44
N ILE A 166 19.60 -13.76 5.44
CA ILE A 166 19.66 -14.16 4.02
C ILE A 166 21.06 -13.93 3.45
N GLY A 167 21.64 -12.76 3.73
CA GLY A 167 22.89 -12.29 3.14
C GLY A 167 22.75 -10.87 2.58
N ALA A 168 23.86 -10.29 2.14
CA ALA A 168 23.84 -8.98 1.47
C ALA A 168 23.03 -9.06 0.17
N TYR A 169 22.11 -8.10 -0.03
CA TYR A 169 21.34 -7.97 -1.25
C TYR A 169 21.77 -6.69 -1.99
N GLY A 170 22.55 -6.83 -3.05
CA GLY A 170 22.99 -5.71 -3.88
C GLY A 170 21.92 -5.21 -4.85
N SER A 171 22.08 -3.97 -5.32
CA SER A 171 21.26 -3.38 -6.38
C SER A 171 21.55 -4.04 -7.73
N ARG A 172 20.49 -4.46 -8.44
CA ARG A 172 20.59 -4.96 -9.84
C ARG A 172 21.08 -3.90 -10.83
N TYR A 173 21.02 -2.62 -10.45
CA TYR A 173 21.49 -1.49 -11.24
C TYR A 173 22.95 -1.10 -10.92
N GLY A 174 23.66 -1.93 -10.14
CA GLY A 174 25.04 -1.68 -9.71
C GLY A 174 25.14 -0.71 -8.53
N GLY A 175 26.39 -0.38 -8.17
CA GLY A 175 26.74 0.46 -7.02
C GLY A 175 26.88 -0.32 -5.71
N ASP A 176 26.97 0.43 -4.62
CA ASP A 176 27.11 -0.05 -3.23
C ASP A 176 25.79 -0.07 -2.44
N LYS A 177 24.68 0.29 -3.12
CA LYS A 177 23.34 0.33 -2.52
C LYS A 177 22.89 -1.07 -2.07
N SER A 178 22.27 -1.12 -0.89
CA SER A 178 21.59 -2.29 -0.35
C SER A 178 20.14 -2.32 -0.83
N SER A 179 19.76 -3.37 -1.55
CA SER A 179 18.37 -3.62 -1.96
C SER A 179 17.45 -3.90 -0.79
N TRP A 180 17.97 -4.21 0.41
CA TRP A 180 17.16 -4.22 1.63
C TRP A 180 16.57 -2.85 1.96
N SER A 181 17.02 -1.78 1.31
CA SER A 181 16.42 -0.46 1.43
C SER A 181 15.06 -0.33 0.71
N TRP A 182 14.64 -1.33 -0.07
CA TRP A 182 13.35 -1.33 -0.79
C TRP A 182 12.79 -2.74 -1.07
N ALA A 183 13.26 -3.79 -0.37
CA ALA A 183 12.86 -5.17 -0.63
C ALA A 183 12.86 -6.02 0.64
N GLY A 184 12.05 -7.10 0.64
CA GLY A 184 12.00 -8.10 1.71
C GLY A 184 11.46 -7.59 3.05
N GLY A 185 10.94 -8.52 3.86
CA GLY A 185 10.35 -8.22 5.17
C GLY A 185 10.70 -9.30 6.19
N LEU A 186 10.75 -8.93 7.47
CA LEU A 186 10.87 -9.86 8.59
C LEU A 186 9.59 -10.68 8.78
N ILE A 187 8.44 -10.12 8.39
CA ILE A 187 7.23 -10.89 8.07
C ILE A 187 7.03 -10.80 6.56
N TRP A 188 7.21 -11.91 5.86
CA TRP A 188 7.20 -11.95 4.39
C TRP A 188 6.04 -12.81 3.89
N LEU A 189 5.06 -12.14 3.29
CA LEU A 189 3.95 -12.74 2.56
C LEU A 189 4.38 -12.90 1.11
N ALA A 190 4.82 -14.11 0.75
CA ALA A 190 5.29 -14.43 -0.59
C ALA A 190 5.01 -15.91 -0.87
N PRO A 191 4.49 -16.31 -2.04
CA PRO A 191 4.32 -17.73 -2.37
C PRO A 191 5.60 -18.50 -2.08
N THR A 192 5.53 -19.66 -1.42
CA THR A 192 6.74 -20.39 -0.95
C THR A 192 7.79 -20.56 -2.06
N ALA A 193 7.39 -21.05 -3.23
CA ALA A 193 8.29 -21.22 -4.37
C ALA A 193 8.93 -19.90 -4.83
N ARG A 194 8.16 -18.81 -4.80
CA ARG A 194 8.66 -17.48 -5.16
C ARG A 194 9.68 -16.99 -4.15
N TRP A 195 9.39 -17.09 -2.85
CA TRP A 195 10.32 -16.72 -1.80
C TRP A 195 11.64 -17.52 -1.88
N GLU A 196 11.54 -18.84 -2.05
CA GLU A 196 12.71 -19.72 -2.22
C GLU A 196 13.56 -19.31 -3.42
N SER A 197 12.93 -19.05 -4.57
CA SER A 197 13.64 -18.61 -5.78
C SER A 197 14.35 -17.27 -5.60
N LEU A 198 13.75 -16.31 -4.89
CA LEU A 198 14.33 -15.00 -4.60
C LEU A 198 15.53 -15.14 -3.67
N VAL A 199 15.36 -15.83 -2.55
CA VAL A 199 16.41 -16.01 -1.54
C VAL A 199 17.59 -16.80 -2.10
N ALA A 200 17.35 -17.82 -2.92
CA ALA A 200 18.40 -18.55 -3.61
C ALA A 200 19.23 -17.62 -4.52
N ALA A 201 18.57 -16.79 -5.33
CA ALA A 201 19.24 -15.84 -6.21
C ALA A 201 20.00 -14.75 -5.43
N ILE A 202 19.46 -14.24 -4.32
CA ILE A 202 20.14 -13.27 -3.45
C ILE A 202 21.40 -13.88 -2.85
N ARG A 203 21.33 -15.11 -2.32
CA ARG A 203 22.50 -15.83 -1.77
C ARG A 203 23.55 -16.11 -2.83
N ALA A 204 23.13 -16.38 -4.06
CA ALA A 204 24.00 -16.53 -5.22
C ALA A 204 24.51 -15.19 -5.79
N LYS A 205 24.10 -14.05 -5.22
CA LYS A 205 24.43 -12.69 -5.67
C LYS A 205 24.01 -12.40 -7.13
N ALA A 206 22.89 -12.99 -7.55
CA ALA A 206 22.35 -12.85 -8.91
C ALA A 206 21.35 -11.67 -9.07
N TRP A 207 21.00 -10.99 -7.98
CA TRP A 207 20.17 -9.78 -7.93
C TRP A 207 18.87 -9.87 -8.76
N PRO A 208 17.91 -10.71 -8.33
CA PRO A 208 16.76 -11.07 -9.14
C PRO A 208 15.80 -9.90 -9.38
N PHE A 209 15.02 -9.99 -10.46
CA PHE A 209 13.72 -9.31 -10.55
C PHE A 209 12.75 -9.92 -9.56
N GLU A 210 11.83 -9.10 -9.06
CA GLU A 210 10.90 -9.50 -7.99
C GLU A 210 9.48 -9.75 -8.49
N GLY A 211 9.17 -9.39 -9.75
CA GLY A 211 7.83 -9.46 -10.35
C GLY A 211 7.19 -10.86 -10.50
N TRP A 212 6.03 -10.86 -11.17
CA TRP A 212 5.16 -12.01 -11.41
C TRP A 212 5.70 -13.03 -12.42
N THR A 213 6.82 -12.73 -13.07
CA THR A 213 7.38 -13.48 -14.18
C THR A 213 8.75 -14.07 -13.84
N GLY A 214 9.02 -14.27 -12.55
CA GLY A 214 10.22 -14.95 -12.07
C GLY A 214 11.45 -14.06 -11.95
N ASN A 215 12.61 -14.67 -11.64
CA ASN A 215 13.85 -13.95 -11.33
C ASN A 215 14.43 -13.19 -12.54
N ARG A 216 14.06 -13.61 -13.75
CA ARG A 216 14.55 -13.11 -15.04
C ARG A 216 13.46 -12.47 -15.91
N ARG A 217 12.21 -12.45 -15.43
CA ARG A 217 11.02 -11.99 -16.17
C ARG A 217 10.64 -12.81 -17.41
N ASP A 218 11.03 -14.09 -17.43
CA ASP A 218 10.79 -15.04 -18.52
C ASP A 218 10.00 -16.30 -18.08
N GLU A 219 9.60 -16.40 -16.81
CA GLU A 219 8.84 -17.54 -16.27
C GLU A 219 7.33 -17.38 -16.50
N TRP A 220 6.91 -17.40 -17.77
CA TRP A 220 5.51 -17.29 -18.18
C TRP A 220 5.25 -17.90 -19.57
N GLU A 221 3.98 -18.19 -19.85
CA GLU A 221 3.50 -18.67 -21.14
C GLU A 221 2.35 -17.80 -21.64
N THR A 222 2.22 -17.64 -22.95
CA THR A 222 1.03 -17.01 -23.55
C THR A 222 -0.17 -17.95 -23.41
N LEU A 223 -1.25 -17.46 -22.80
CA LEU A 223 -2.55 -18.13 -22.81
C LEU A 223 -3.29 -17.78 -24.09
N THR A 224 -3.31 -16.50 -24.46
CA THR A 224 -4.01 -15.99 -25.65
C THR A 224 -3.63 -14.54 -25.94
N THR A 225 -3.80 -14.08 -27.18
CA THR A 225 -3.69 -12.66 -27.54
C THR A 225 -5.01 -11.94 -27.30
N VAL A 226 -4.94 -10.63 -27.04
CA VAL A 226 -6.10 -9.78 -26.75
C VAL A 226 -6.35 -8.83 -27.93
N GLU A 227 -7.59 -8.75 -28.40
CA GLU A 227 -7.98 -7.80 -29.44
C GLU A 227 -7.98 -6.35 -28.90
N PRO A 228 -7.88 -5.33 -29.77
CA PRO A 228 -7.92 -3.93 -29.34
C PRO A 228 -9.13 -3.60 -28.47
N ALA A 229 -8.87 -2.89 -27.38
CA ALA A 229 -9.88 -2.49 -26.40
C ALA A 229 -9.49 -1.14 -25.76
N ARG A 230 -10.47 -0.43 -25.19
CA ARG A 230 -10.23 0.87 -24.56
C ARG A 230 -10.02 0.74 -23.05
N GLN A 231 -9.21 1.62 -22.48
CA GLN A 231 -9.17 1.88 -21.03
C GLN A 231 -10.60 2.00 -20.50
N GLY A 232 -10.86 1.42 -19.32
CA GLY A 232 -12.20 1.40 -18.74
C GLY A 232 -13.09 0.23 -19.18
N SER A 233 -12.68 -0.56 -20.19
CA SER A 233 -13.46 -1.74 -20.63
C SER A 233 -13.37 -2.87 -19.60
N TRP A 234 -14.51 -3.48 -19.26
CA TRP A 234 -14.59 -4.64 -18.36
C TRP A 234 -14.48 -5.98 -19.06
N THR A 235 -14.69 -6.00 -20.38
CA THR A 235 -14.68 -7.21 -21.19
C THR A 235 -13.77 -7.01 -22.38
N VAL A 236 -12.88 -7.98 -22.60
CA VAL A 236 -11.98 -8.03 -23.76
C VAL A 236 -12.38 -9.18 -24.68
N THR A 237 -12.04 -9.08 -25.95
CA THR A 237 -12.06 -10.23 -26.86
C THR A 237 -10.67 -10.85 -26.90
N VAL A 238 -10.59 -12.18 -26.90
CA VAL A 238 -9.34 -12.91 -27.05
C VAL A 238 -9.33 -13.78 -28.30
N ALA A 239 -8.15 -14.18 -28.78
CA ALA A 239 -8.05 -15.09 -29.92
C ALA A 239 -8.61 -16.49 -29.60
N ASP A 240 -8.17 -17.06 -28.48
CA ASP A 240 -8.66 -18.32 -27.91
C ASP A 240 -8.94 -18.17 -26.40
N ALA A 241 -10.07 -18.71 -25.94
CA ALA A 241 -10.47 -18.71 -24.53
C ALA A 241 -10.44 -20.11 -23.89
N SER A 242 -9.97 -21.14 -24.61
CA SER A 242 -10.00 -22.55 -24.19
C SER A 242 -9.28 -22.82 -22.86
N ARG A 243 -8.20 -22.07 -22.57
CA ARG A 243 -7.41 -22.16 -21.33
C ARG A 243 -7.88 -21.19 -20.23
N LEU A 244 -8.91 -20.40 -20.49
CA LEU A 244 -9.42 -19.37 -19.58
C LEU A 244 -10.66 -19.87 -18.85
N ARG A 245 -10.80 -19.47 -17.58
CA ARG A 245 -11.90 -19.90 -16.72
C ARG A 245 -12.24 -18.83 -15.68
N PRO A 246 -13.53 -18.65 -15.33
CA PRO A 246 -13.92 -17.83 -14.20
C PRO A 246 -13.16 -18.21 -12.92
N GLY A 247 -12.78 -17.20 -12.13
CA GLY A 247 -11.98 -17.35 -10.91
C GLY A 247 -10.46 -17.41 -11.14
N GLY A 248 -10.02 -17.72 -12.37
CA GLY A 248 -8.59 -17.78 -12.70
C GLY A 248 -7.94 -16.41 -12.69
N LEU A 249 -6.79 -16.31 -12.01
CA LEU A 249 -5.89 -15.17 -12.16
C LEU A 249 -5.09 -15.33 -13.46
N VAL A 250 -4.91 -14.22 -14.16
CA VAL A 250 -4.07 -14.11 -15.36
C VAL A 250 -3.27 -12.81 -15.29
N LEU A 251 -2.20 -12.72 -16.07
CA LEU A 251 -1.44 -11.49 -16.22
C LEU A 251 -1.76 -10.85 -17.58
N LEU A 252 -2.30 -9.63 -17.59
CA LEU A 252 -2.34 -8.82 -18.80
C LEU A 252 -0.95 -8.22 -19.01
N ARG A 253 -0.31 -8.59 -20.11
CA ARG A 253 1.01 -8.11 -20.50
C ARG A 253 0.87 -7.18 -21.70
N LEU A 254 1.34 -5.94 -21.56
CA LEU A 254 1.50 -4.98 -22.66
C LEU A 254 2.99 -4.72 -22.84
N ALA A 255 3.57 -5.22 -23.92
CA ALA A 255 4.94 -4.90 -24.30
C ALA A 255 4.99 -3.47 -24.82
N ASP A 256 6.03 -2.72 -24.46
CA ASP A 256 6.26 -1.43 -25.09
C ASP A 256 6.80 -1.64 -26.51
N ASP A 257 6.52 -0.72 -27.42
CA ASP A 257 7.06 -0.73 -28.78
C ASP A 257 8.37 0.07 -28.86
N ASP A 258 9.09 -0.05 -29.97
CA ASP A 258 10.38 0.63 -30.17
C ASP A 258 10.26 2.17 -30.10
N GLY A 259 9.06 2.72 -30.29
CA GLY A 259 8.77 4.15 -30.15
C GLY A 259 8.39 4.59 -28.74
N HIS A 260 8.35 3.68 -27.76
CA HIS A 260 7.91 3.97 -26.38
C HIS A 260 6.48 4.52 -26.25
N THR A 261 5.60 4.19 -27.21
CA THR A 261 4.24 4.75 -27.26
C THR A 261 3.35 4.22 -26.15
N LEU A 262 3.70 3.10 -25.49
CA LEU A 262 3.01 2.66 -24.28
C LEU A 262 3.34 3.58 -23.09
N LEU A 263 4.61 3.97 -22.92
CA LEU A 263 5.04 4.90 -21.88
C LEU A 263 4.47 6.30 -22.10
N GLU A 264 4.39 6.75 -23.35
CA GLU A 264 3.68 7.97 -23.73
C GLU A 264 2.21 7.90 -23.32
N HIS A 265 1.52 6.78 -23.62
CA HIS A 265 0.11 6.58 -23.27
C HIS A 265 -0.11 6.55 -21.75
N MET A 266 0.78 5.90 -20.99
CA MET A 266 0.78 5.94 -19.51
C MET A 266 0.96 7.36 -18.96
N SER A 267 1.63 8.22 -19.72
CA SER A 267 1.87 9.64 -19.41
C SER A 267 0.77 10.57 -19.93
N GLY A 268 -0.29 10.03 -20.54
CA GLY A 268 -1.45 10.78 -21.03
C GLY A 268 -1.33 11.25 -22.48
N GLY A 269 -0.24 10.89 -23.18
CA GLY A 269 0.06 11.25 -24.57
C GLY A 269 0.26 12.75 -24.81
N GLY A 270 0.40 13.13 -26.08
CA GLY A 270 0.55 14.52 -26.52
C GLY A 270 2.01 14.99 -26.57
N PRO A 271 2.23 16.27 -26.93
CA PRO A 271 3.57 16.74 -27.35
C PRO A 271 4.67 16.61 -26.29
N GLY A 272 4.32 16.69 -25.00
CA GLY A 272 5.28 16.57 -23.90
C GLY A 272 5.86 15.15 -23.79
N PRO A 273 5.02 14.12 -23.53
CA PRO A 273 5.45 12.73 -23.55
C PRO A 273 6.06 12.25 -24.88
N GLU A 274 5.52 12.69 -26.02
CA GLU A 274 6.04 12.36 -27.36
C GLU A 274 7.45 12.92 -27.62
N ALA A 275 7.79 14.05 -27.00
CA ALA A 275 9.12 14.66 -27.09
C ALA A 275 10.09 14.16 -26.01
N TYR A 276 9.63 13.32 -25.07
CA TYR A 276 10.46 12.86 -23.96
C TYR A 276 11.46 11.80 -24.43
N TYR A 277 12.70 11.90 -23.96
CA TYR A 277 13.74 10.91 -24.29
C TYR A 277 13.69 9.73 -23.31
N TRP A 278 13.17 8.60 -23.80
CA TRP A 278 12.89 7.40 -23.01
C TRP A 278 14.06 6.40 -22.95
N ASP A 279 14.86 6.29 -24.00
CA ASP A 279 15.88 5.23 -24.19
C ASP A 279 16.94 5.18 -23.07
N ASP A 280 17.31 6.33 -22.48
CA ASP A 280 18.27 6.40 -21.37
C ASP A 280 17.65 6.07 -20.00
N LYS A 281 16.32 5.93 -19.92
CA LYS A 281 15.60 5.61 -18.68
C LYS A 281 15.62 4.10 -18.43
N THR A 282 16.82 3.53 -18.45
CA THR A 282 17.08 2.08 -18.36
C THR A 282 16.46 1.40 -17.15
N LYS A 283 16.35 2.09 -16.01
CA LYS A 283 15.63 1.55 -14.84
C LYS A 283 14.12 1.49 -15.11
N LEU A 284 13.53 2.51 -15.71
CA LEU A 284 12.12 2.48 -16.12
C LEU A 284 11.85 1.40 -17.18
N THR A 285 12.64 1.38 -18.25
CA THR A 285 12.45 0.42 -19.35
C THR A 285 12.72 -1.02 -18.92
N SER A 286 13.47 -1.24 -17.83
CA SER A 286 13.57 -2.57 -17.20
C SER A 286 12.29 -3.08 -16.54
N TYR A 287 11.28 -2.21 -16.32
CA TYR A 287 9.97 -2.58 -15.79
C TYR A 287 8.93 -2.89 -16.87
N VAL A 288 9.11 -2.43 -18.12
CA VAL A 288 8.27 -2.91 -19.22
C VAL A 288 8.71 -4.33 -19.61
N PRO A 289 7.80 -5.21 -20.04
CA PRO A 289 6.35 -5.05 -20.27
C PRO A 289 5.56 -4.64 -19.02
N TYR A 290 4.49 -3.87 -19.22
CA TYR A 290 3.52 -3.61 -18.15
C TYR A 290 2.74 -4.89 -17.85
N GLU A 291 2.76 -5.30 -16.59
CA GLU A 291 2.25 -6.59 -16.11
C GLU A 291 1.14 -6.35 -15.09
N TRP A 292 -0.11 -6.50 -15.50
CA TRP A 292 -1.27 -6.25 -14.64
C TRP A 292 -2.02 -7.55 -14.30
N PRO A 293 -1.90 -8.06 -13.06
CA PRO A 293 -2.60 -9.27 -12.64
C PRO A 293 -4.09 -8.97 -12.48
N VAL A 294 -4.96 -9.84 -13.02
CA VAL A 294 -6.41 -9.63 -12.94
C VAL A 294 -7.17 -10.96 -12.97
N ARG A 295 -8.21 -11.06 -12.16
CA ARG A 295 -9.09 -12.23 -12.14
C ARG A 295 -10.13 -12.17 -13.25
N ILE A 296 -10.35 -13.31 -13.88
CA ILE A 296 -11.45 -13.50 -14.84
C ILE A 296 -12.74 -13.78 -14.06
N THR A 297 -13.82 -13.05 -14.34
CA THR A 297 -15.14 -13.26 -13.72
C THR A 297 -16.09 -14.04 -14.61
N HIS A 298 -15.94 -13.93 -15.94
CA HIS A 298 -16.79 -14.62 -16.89
C HIS A 298 -16.06 -14.94 -18.19
N VAL A 299 -16.42 -16.05 -18.84
CA VAL A 299 -15.95 -16.43 -20.17
C VAL A 299 -17.15 -16.86 -21.01
N ARG A 300 -17.40 -16.16 -22.12
CA ARG A 300 -18.47 -16.46 -23.08
C ARG A 300 -17.93 -16.45 -24.50
N GLY A 301 -17.70 -17.63 -25.08
CA GLY A 301 -16.98 -17.74 -26.34
C GLY A 301 -15.61 -17.06 -26.21
N ARG A 302 -15.31 -16.12 -27.10
CA ARG A 302 -14.07 -15.32 -27.07
C ARG A 302 -14.12 -14.07 -26.17
N LYS A 303 -15.24 -13.80 -25.51
CA LYS A 303 -15.40 -12.63 -24.62
C LYS A 303 -15.04 -13.03 -23.20
N VAL A 304 -14.09 -12.30 -22.61
CA VAL A 304 -13.57 -12.52 -21.25
C VAL A 304 -13.86 -11.28 -20.42
N THR A 305 -14.63 -11.44 -19.35
CA THR A 305 -14.91 -10.35 -18.40
C THR A 305 -13.91 -10.39 -17.26
N LEU A 306 -13.33 -9.24 -16.94
CA LEU A 306 -12.34 -9.02 -15.89
C LEU A 306 -13.02 -8.51 -14.63
N GLU A 307 -12.41 -8.71 -13.46
CA GLU A 307 -12.97 -8.20 -12.19
C GLU A 307 -12.77 -6.70 -11.96
N ARG A 308 -11.96 -6.07 -12.80
CA ARG A 308 -11.67 -4.63 -12.81
C ARG A 308 -11.60 -4.13 -14.27
N PRO A 309 -11.91 -2.85 -14.52
CA PRO A 309 -11.81 -2.31 -15.87
C PRO A 309 -10.34 -2.20 -16.30
N LEU A 310 -10.09 -2.26 -17.60
CA LEU A 310 -8.74 -2.13 -18.16
C LEU A 310 -8.04 -0.85 -17.68
N PRO A 311 -6.81 -0.94 -17.18
CA PRO A 311 -6.07 0.22 -16.66
C PRO A 311 -5.54 1.13 -17.77
N LEU A 312 -5.38 0.62 -19.00
CA LEU A 312 -4.86 1.31 -20.17
C LEU A 312 -5.63 0.86 -21.42
N ASP A 313 -5.41 1.54 -22.54
CA ASP A 313 -5.84 1.03 -23.83
C ASP A 313 -5.09 -0.28 -24.13
N VAL A 314 -5.65 -1.10 -25.01
CA VAL A 314 -5.02 -2.29 -25.58
C VAL A 314 -4.90 -2.05 -27.07
N ARG A 315 -3.66 -1.97 -27.58
CA ARG A 315 -3.36 -1.68 -28.98
C ARG A 315 -2.43 -2.74 -29.58
N PRO A 316 -2.54 -3.08 -30.88
CA PRO A 316 -1.76 -4.15 -31.50
C PRO A 316 -0.23 -3.95 -31.39
N GLU A 317 0.24 -2.71 -31.50
CA GLU A 317 1.66 -2.34 -31.39
C GLU A 317 2.28 -2.71 -30.03
N TRP A 318 1.47 -2.90 -28.99
CA TRP A 318 1.92 -3.26 -27.64
C TRP A 318 1.86 -4.77 -27.32
N ASP A 319 1.79 -5.62 -28.35
CA ASP A 319 1.73 -7.10 -28.26
C ASP A 319 0.87 -7.62 -27.08
N PRO A 320 -0.43 -7.28 -27.03
CA PRO A 320 -1.24 -7.51 -25.84
C PRO A 320 -1.60 -8.98 -25.65
N ARG A 321 -1.26 -9.52 -24.48
CA ARG A 321 -1.45 -10.95 -24.14
C ARG A 321 -2.05 -11.13 -22.76
N LEU A 322 -2.86 -12.17 -22.62
CA LEU A 322 -3.05 -12.81 -21.32
C LEU A 322 -2.03 -13.93 -21.18
N THR A 323 -1.28 -13.93 -20.09
CA THR A 323 -0.22 -14.92 -19.81
C THR A 323 -0.45 -15.62 -18.48
N THR A 324 0.27 -16.72 -18.28
CA THR A 324 0.49 -17.27 -16.94
C THR A 324 1.38 -16.33 -16.12
N HIS A 325 1.52 -16.64 -14.84
CA HIS A 325 2.37 -15.95 -13.87
C HIS A 325 2.92 -16.99 -12.87
N VAL A 326 3.92 -16.62 -12.08
CA VAL A 326 4.32 -17.40 -10.89
C VAL A 326 3.10 -17.59 -9.99
N PRO A 327 2.96 -18.75 -9.30
CA PRO A 327 1.80 -18.99 -8.43
C PRO A 327 1.59 -17.85 -7.44
N GLU A 328 0.38 -17.33 -7.34
CA GLU A 328 0.03 -16.21 -6.49
C GLU A 328 -0.14 -16.63 -5.03
N LEU A 329 0.20 -15.73 -4.10
CA LEU A 329 -0.23 -15.84 -2.73
C LEU A 329 -1.56 -15.11 -2.61
N THR A 330 -2.63 -15.80 -2.20
CA THR A 330 -3.95 -15.20 -2.11
C THR A 330 -4.71 -15.57 -0.86
N GLY A 331 -5.56 -14.65 -0.38
CA GLY A 331 -6.47 -14.89 0.73
C GLY A 331 -5.76 -15.07 2.08
N SER A 332 -4.52 -14.57 2.20
CA SER A 332 -3.67 -14.65 3.38
C SER A 332 -3.48 -13.28 4.02
N GLY A 333 -3.18 -13.25 5.32
CA GLY A 333 -2.99 -11.98 6.01
C GLY A 333 -2.33 -12.05 7.37
N VAL A 334 -1.98 -10.88 7.89
CA VAL A 334 -1.38 -10.67 9.22
C VAL A 334 -2.28 -9.74 10.01
N GLU A 335 -2.68 -10.14 11.21
CA GLU A 335 -3.67 -9.42 12.01
C GLU A 335 -3.26 -9.26 13.47
N GLY A 336 -3.50 -8.08 14.04
CA GLY A 336 -3.53 -7.87 15.49
C GLY A 336 -2.21 -8.14 16.21
N LEU A 337 -1.10 -7.57 15.73
CA LEU A 337 0.21 -7.74 16.36
C LEU A 337 1.13 -6.52 16.15
N THR A 338 2.14 -6.40 17.01
CA THR A 338 3.29 -5.53 16.80
C THR A 338 4.48 -6.37 16.34
N LEU A 339 5.19 -5.92 15.29
CA LEU A 339 6.56 -6.34 14.98
C LEU A 339 7.51 -5.24 15.44
N GLU A 340 8.35 -5.54 16.42
CA GLU A 340 9.36 -4.62 16.96
C GLU A 340 10.74 -5.16 16.65
N ALA A 341 11.51 -4.44 15.83
CA ALA A 341 12.92 -4.75 15.63
C ALA A 341 13.74 -4.22 16.82
N VAL A 342 14.86 -4.89 17.11
CA VAL A 342 15.88 -4.35 18.01
C VAL A 342 16.24 -2.93 17.59
N GLU A 343 16.24 -2.01 18.55
CA GLU A 343 16.50 -0.60 18.27
C GLU A 343 17.98 -0.36 17.98
N THR A 344 18.31 -0.17 16.70
CA THR A 344 19.63 0.26 16.22
C THR A 344 19.55 1.64 15.58
N PRO A 345 20.61 2.46 15.53
CA PRO A 345 20.59 3.67 14.72
C PRO A 345 20.17 3.39 13.27
N GLN A 346 19.43 4.33 12.67
CA GLN A 346 19.06 4.25 11.25
C GLN A 346 20.32 4.23 10.38
N SER A 347 20.35 3.34 9.39
CA SER A 347 21.46 3.23 8.44
C SER A 347 21.53 4.46 7.52
N PRO A 348 22.72 4.83 7.01
CA PRO A 348 22.83 5.85 5.98
C PRO A 348 21.96 5.51 4.76
N HIS A 349 21.54 6.54 4.03
CA HIS A 349 20.63 6.42 2.88
C HIS A 349 21.09 5.33 1.90
N LEU A 350 20.17 4.42 1.55
CA LEU A 350 20.35 3.27 0.64
C LEU A 350 21.29 2.15 1.16
N LEU A 351 21.69 2.18 2.43
CA LEU A 351 22.56 1.17 3.05
C LEU A 351 21.86 0.39 4.16
N ASP A 352 20.53 0.24 4.08
CA ASP A 352 19.76 -0.46 5.10
C ASP A 352 20.20 -1.93 5.24
N LYS A 353 20.19 -2.43 6.47
CA LYS A 353 20.51 -3.83 6.77
C LYS A 353 19.30 -4.76 6.59
N GLY A 354 18.10 -4.18 6.60
CA GLY A 354 16.85 -4.88 6.37
C GLY A 354 16.17 -5.32 7.65
N TYR A 355 16.09 -4.45 8.66
CA TYR A 355 15.06 -4.56 9.69
C TYR A 355 13.70 -4.14 9.12
N ASN A 356 13.27 -4.78 8.04
CA ASN A 356 12.06 -4.40 7.31
C ASN A 356 10.84 -5.08 7.93
N GLY A 357 9.72 -4.38 7.99
CA GLY A 357 8.51 -4.84 8.65
C GLY A 357 7.78 -5.93 7.86
N VAL A 358 6.58 -5.59 7.37
CA VAL A 358 5.70 -6.55 6.68
C VAL A 358 5.75 -6.30 5.18
N VAL A 359 6.10 -7.32 4.39
CA VAL A 359 6.18 -7.21 2.92
C VAL A 359 5.31 -8.24 2.22
N PHE A 360 4.56 -7.76 1.23
CA PHE A 360 3.72 -8.52 0.33
C PHE A 360 4.41 -8.62 -1.04
N GLN A 361 4.67 -9.84 -1.48
CA GLN A 361 5.42 -10.16 -2.69
C GLN A 361 4.61 -11.11 -3.56
N CYS A 362 4.32 -10.74 -4.82
CA CYS A 362 3.47 -11.56 -5.70
C CYS A 362 2.17 -11.99 -4.99
N ALA A 363 1.58 -11.03 -4.26
CA ALA A 363 0.40 -11.24 -3.42
C ALA A 363 -0.84 -10.66 -4.10
N TYR A 364 -1.97 -11.36 -3.99
CA TYR A 364 -3.24 -10.99 -4.57
C TYR A 364 -4.38 -11.18 -3.56
N ASP A 365 -5.21 -10.17 -3.30
CA ASP A 365 -6.29 -10.27 -2.30
C ASP A 365 -5.79 -10.65 -0.88
N CYS A 366 -4.59 -10.20 -0.51
CA CYS A 366 -3.99 -10.38 0.81
C CYS A 366 -4.15 -9.12 1.68
N TRP A 367 -3.93 -9.22 2.99
CA TRP A 367 -4.11 -8.06 3.86
C TRP A 367 -3.22 -8.01 5.11
N ALA A 368 -3.09 -6.80 5.65
CA ALA A 368 -2.65 -6.56 7.02
C ALA A 368 -3.71 -5.73 7.75
N ASP A 369 -4.06 -6.07 8.99
CA ASP A 369 -5.06 -5.35 9.78
C ASP A 369 -4.67 -5.24 11.25
N ASP A 370 -4.66 -4.04 11.82
CA ASP A 370 -4.20 -3.80 13.20
C ASP A 370 -2.75 -4.31 13.41
N VAL A 371 -1.83 -3.75 12.61
CA VAL A 371 -0.41 -4.12 12.66
C VAL A 371 0.45 -2.89 12.91
N VAL A 372 1.30 -2.96 13.93
CA VAL A 372 2.31 -1.94 14.23
C VAL A 372 3.69 -2.48 13.86
N VAL A 373 4.49 -1.69 13.16
CA VAL A 373 5.91 -1.97 12.94
C VAL A 373 6.75 -0.90 13.62
N ARG A 374 7.73 -1.32 14.43
CA ARG A 374 8.49 -0.40 15.29
C ARG A 374 9.99 -0.64 15.19
N HIS A 375 10.73 0.46 15.16
CA HIS A 375 12.20 0.50 15.02
C HIS A 375 12.75 -0.17 13.75
N VAL A 376 11.94 -0.19 12.71
CA VAL A 376 12.23 -0.80 11.41
C VAL A 376 13.01 0.12 10.48
N ASP A 377 13.76 -0.45 9.54
CA ASP A 377 14.37 0.26 8.42
C ASP A 377 13.29 0.67 7.41
N ASN A 378 12.44 -0.28 7.01
CA ASN A 378 11.28 -0.04 6.16
C ASN A 378 10.01 -0.62 6.78
N GLY A 379 8.88 0.09 6.72
CA GLY A 379 7.65 -0.28 7.44
C GLY A 379 6.83 -1.37 6.75
N PHE A 380 6.05 -0.98 5.75
CA PHE A 380 5.21 -1.90 4.97
C PHE A 380 5.55 -1.85 3.47
N GLY A 381 5.69 -3.02 2.84
CA GLY A 381 6.05 -3.14 1.43
C GLY A 381 5.02 -3.87 0.60
N LEU A 382 4.77 -3.35 -0.60
CA LEU A 382 4.01 -3.96 -1.68
C LEU A 382 4.94 -4.09 -2.89
N VAL A 383 5.27 -5.33 -3.27
CA VAL A 383 6.23 -5.63 -4.35
C VAL A 383 5.55 -6.61 -5.30
N ALA A 384 5.24 -6.14 -6.52
CA ALA A 384 4.38 -6.88 -7.43
C ALA A 384 3.12 -7.40 -6.73
N ALA A 385 2.51 -6.58 -5.87
CA ALA A 385 1.31 -6.94 -5.13
C ALA A 385 0.10 -6.26 -5.77
N SER A 386 -1.03 -6.97 -5.83
CA SER A 386 -2.26 -6.40 -6.37
C SER A 386 -3.49 -6.73 -5.54
N ALA A 387 -4.48 -5.82 -5.53
CA ALA A 387 -5.70 -5.97 -4.74
C ALA A 387 -5.44 -6.28 -3.26
N CYS A 388 -4.31 -5.84 -2.68
CA CYS A 388 -4.04 -6.05 -1.27
C CYS A 388 -4.60 -4.89 -0.44
N THR A 389 -4.98 -5.15 0.82
CA THR A 389 -5.44 -4.11 1.76
C THR A 389 -4.55 -4.05 2.99
N LEU A 390 -3.99 -2.89 3.28
CA LEU A 390 -3.32 -2.58 4.53
C LEU A 390 -4.23 -1.62 5.29
N ARG A 391 -4.75 -2.07 6.44
CA ARG A 391 -5.71 -1.29 7.24
C ARG A 391 -5.26 -1.17 8.68
N ARG A 392 -5.46 0.00 9.30
CA ARG A 392 -5.06 0.22 10.72
C ARG A 392 -3.60 -0.16 10.95
N THR A 393 -2.74 0.25 10.02
CA THR A 393 -1.30 -0.02 10.05
C THR A 393 -0.54 1.18 10.58
N ARG A 394 0.48 0.95 11.40
CA ARG A 394 1.22 2.03 12.09
C ARG A 394 2.73 1.80 12.01
N VAL A 395 3.47 2.84 11.62
CA VAL A 395 4.94 2.85 11.61
C VAL A 395 5.44 3.75 12.74
N ALA A 396 6.30 3.20 13.60
CA ALA A 396 6.65 3.80 14.89
C ALA A 396 8.15 3.68 15.24
N GLY A 397 8.57 4.43 16.26
CA GLY A 397 9.89 4.29 16.90
C GLY A 397 10.93 5.24 16.33
N ARG A 398 12.17 4.76 16.18
CA ARG A 398 13.37 5.58 15.91
C ARG A 398 13.37 6.38 14.59
N GLY A 399 12.40 6.13 13.71
CA GLY A 399 12.36 6.60 12.33
C GLY A 399 12.80 5.53 11.33
N SER A 400 12.27 5.61 10.12
CA SER A 400 12.45 4.66 9.02
C SER A 400 13.05 5.35 7.79
N HIS A 401 13.57 4.56 6.87
CA HIS A 401 13.90 4.99 5.51
C HIS A 401 12.60 5.14 4.69
N HIS A 402 11.89 4.05 4.36
CA HIS A 402 10.52 4.09 3.84
C HIS A 402 9.50 3.60 4.88
N PRO A 403 8.59 4.45 5.39
CA PRO A 403 7.49 3.95 6.21
C PRO A 403 6.56 3.04 5.38
N TYR A 404 6.34 3.36 4.10
CA TYR A 404 5.67 2.47 3.17
C TYR A 404 6.34 2.51 1.79
N PHE A 405 6.28 1.42 1.03
CA PHE A 405 6.71 1.39 -0.37
C PHE A 405 5.85 0.47 -1.25
N CYS A 406 5.54 0.94 -2.46
CA CYS A 406 4.88 0.20 -3.53
C CYS A 406 5.76 0.21 -4.78
N ARG A 407 6.11 -0.96 -5.31
CA ARG A 407 7.02 -1.08 -6.46
C ARG A 407 6.80 -2.37 -7.26
N GLU A 408 7.57 -2.52 -8.35
CA GLU A 408 7.54 -3.71 -9.23
C GLU A 408 6.16 -3.98 -9.81
N GLY A 409 5.47 -2.96 -10.33
CA GLY A 409 4.11 -3.12 -10.82
C GLY A 409 3.14 -3.55 -9.70
N SER A 410 3.10 -2.77 -8.61
CA SER A 410 2.08 -2.98 -7.57
C SER A 410 0.82 -2.21 -7.95
N HIS A 411 -0.32 -2.91 -8.03
CA HIS A 411 -1.52 -2.39 -8.65
C HIS A 411 -2.77 -2.50 -7.79
N ASP A 412 -3.64 -1.49 -7.80
CA ASP A 412 -4.98 -1.58 -7.20
C ASP A 412 -4.96 -1.91 -5.69
N ASN A 413 -3.89 -1.57 -4.98
CA ASN A 413 -3.82 -1.80 -3.54
C ASN A 413 -4.55 -0.69 -2.77
N LEU A 414 -5.03 -1.02 -1.58
CA LEU A 414 -5.66 -0.06 -0.67
C LEU A 414 -4.87 0.01 0.63
N VAL A 415 -4.37 1.20 0.96
CA VAL A 415 -3.83 1.51 2.28
C VAL A 415 -4.77 2.51 2.95
N GLU A 416 -5.38 2.11 4.07
CA GLU A 416 -6.40 2.92 4.73
C GLU A 416 -6.28 2.95 6.25
N ASP A 417 -6.69 4.05 6.87
CA ASP A 417 -6.62 4.25 8.33
C ASP A 417 -5.20 4.03 8.88
N PHE A 418 -4.21 4.58 8.18
CA PHE A 418 -2.79 4.35 8.48
C PHE A 418 -2.15 5.51 9.23
N THR A 419 -1.10 5.20 10.02
CA THR A 419 -0.34 6.21 10.76
C THR A 419 1.16 6.08 10.52
N VAL A 420 1.82 7.21 10.27
CA VAL A 420 3.28 7.36 10.37
C VAL A 420 3.55 8.29 11.54
N GLU A 421 4.09 7.74 12.63
CA GLU A 421 4.40 8.53 13.82
C GLU A 421 5.63 9.39 13.65
N GLN A 422 5.68 10.47 14.43
CA GLN A 422 6.91 11.21 14.66
C GLN A 422 7.99 10.27 15.22
N ARG A 423 9.20 10.36 14.68
CA ARG A 423 10.35 9.60 15.18
C ARG A 423 10.66 9.94 16.66
N THR A 424 11.06 8.94 17.43
CA THR A 424 11.34 9.06 18.87
C THR A 424 12.74 9.53 19.21
N VAL A 425 13.65 9.54 18.24
CA VAL A 425 15.04 9.99 18.38
C VAL A 425 15.43 10.89 17.19
N PRO A 426 16.43 11.77 17.31
CA PRO A 426 16.92 12.58 16.19
C PRO A 426 17.37 11.74 14.99
N ALA A 427 17.30 12.33 13.79
CA ALA A 427 17.84 11.72 12.58
C ALA A 427 19.37 11.63 12.63
N PRO A 428 19.96 10.42 12.51
CA PRO A 428 21.39 10.32 12.28
C PRO A 428 21.78 11.04 10.97
N ALA A 429 23.01 11.57 10.92
CA ALA A 429 23.53 12.21 9.71
C ALA A 429 23.58 11.22 8.53
N GLY A 430 23.35 11.73 7.31
CA GLY A 430 23.37 10.91 6.10
C GLY A 430 22.15 9.99 5.92
N THR A 431 21.12 10.12 6.76
CA THR A 431 19.83 9.43 6.60
C THR A 431 18.87 10.27 5.79
N GLN A 432 17.93 9.61 5.10
CA GLN A 432 16.83 10.25 4.40
C GLN A 432 15.52 9.59 4.81
N LEU A 433 14.53 10.41 5.13
CA LEU A 433 13.17 9.95 5.39
C LEU A 433 12.34 10.15 4.12
N HIS A 434 11.84 9.06 3.58
CA HIS A 434 10.83 9.06 2.53
C HIS A 434 9.43 9.16 3.13
N GLY A 435 8.40 8.74 2.40
CA GLY A 435 7.05 8.66 2.91
C GLY A 435 6.25 7.53 2.32
N ILE A 436 5.04 7.82 1.85
CA ILE A 436 4.19 6.81 1.20
C ILE A 436 4.62 6.61 -0.27
N ASN A 437 5.69 5.82 -0.45
CA ASN A 437 6.34 5.58 -1.74
C ASN A 437 5.45 4.77 -2.69
N VAL A 438 5.35 5.24 -3.95
CA VAL A 438 4.82 4.49 -5.09
C VAL A 438 5.74 4.70 -6.29
N GLU A 439 6.31 3.64 -6.85
CA GLU A 439 7.27 3.69 -7.96
C GLU A 439 7.13 2.49 -8.93
N GLY A 440 7.95 2.47 -9.98
CA GLY A 440 8.16 1.29 -10.84
C GLY A 440 6.87 0.79 -11.49
N LEU A 441 6.21 1.66 -12.26
CA LEU A 441 4.94 1.45 -12.95
C LEU A 441 3.73 1.12 -12.04
N SER A 442 3.89 1.17 -10.71
CA SER A 442 2.81 0.92 -9.76
C SER A 442 1.66 1.90 -9.97
N SER A 443 0.43 1.38 -10.06
CA SER A 443 -0.72 2.15 -10.50
C SER A 443 -2.04 1.77 -9.84
N TYR A 444 -3.02 2.69 -9.83
CA TYR A 444 -4.34 2.46 -9.22
C TYR A 444 -4.32 2.16 -7.72
N ASN A 445 -3.19 2.42 -7.04
CA ASN A 445 -3.10 2.29 -5.59
C ASN A 445 -3.77 3.47 -4.89
N VAL A 446 -4.36 3.20 -3.74
CA VAL A 446 -5.11 4.16 -2.94
C VAL A 446 -4.47 4.29 -1.57
N TRP A 447 -4.24 5.55 -1.17
CA TRP A 447 -3.91 5.93 0.19
C TRP A 447 -5.07 6.75 0.75
N SER A 448 -5.69 6.28 1.82
CA SER A 448 -6.95 6.81 2.34
C SER A 448 -6.87 7.04 3.85
N ARG A 449 -7.42 8.17 4.35
CA ARG A 449 -7.58 8.42 5.80
C ARG A 449 -6.29 8.26 6.60
N GLY A 450 -5.20 8.80 6.06
CA GLY A 450 -3.86 8.70 6.66
C GLY A 450 -3.56 9.83 7.64
N GLU A 451 -2.80 9.53 8.69
CA GLU A 451 -2.14 10.50 9.56
C GLU A 451 -0.62 10.34 9.46
N MET A 452 0.04 11.33 8.87
CA MET A 452 1.49 11.34 8.69
C MET A 452 2.08 12.47 9.52
N GLN A 453 2.58 12.14 10.71
CA GLN A 453 3.24 13.10 11.61
C GLN A 453 4.65 13.47 11.13
N MET A 454 5.20 12.69 10.20
CA MET A 454 6.43 12.98 9.45
C MET A 454 6.40 12.26 8.09
N GLY A 455 7.38 12.56 7.23
CA GLY A 455 7.51 12.00 5.88
C GLY A 455 6.94 12.92 4.81
N THR A 456 6.61 12.37 3.65
CA THR A 456 6.04 13.10 2.51
C THR A 456 5.16 12.21 1.64
N PHE A 457 4.50 12.76 0.63
CA PHE A 457 4.02 11.92 -0.46
C PHE A 457 5.20 11.59 -1.35
N ASP A 458 5.45 10.31 -1.62
CA ASP A 458 6.63 9.89 -2.35
C ASP A 458 6.17 9.16 -3.62
N SER A 459 6.36 9.77 -4.78
CA SER A 459 6.19 9.11 -6.08
C SER A 459 7.54 8.62 -6.64
N HIS A 460 8.62 8.84 -5.88
CA HIS A 460 9.99 8.43 -6.16
C HIS A 460 10.45 8.81 -7.58
N ARG A 461 10.46 7.87 -8.52
CA ARG A 461 10.48 8.00 -9.99
C ARG A 461 10.01 6.64 -10.53
N GLY A 462 10.10 6.36 -11.83
CA GLY A 462 9.67 5.06 -12.38
C GLY A 462 8.24 5.10 -12.91
N LEU A 463 7.74 6.27 -13.29
CA LEU A 463 6.45 6.48 -13.93
C LEU A 463 5.26 5.80 -13.21
N PRO A 464 5.08 5.98 -11.89
CA PRO A 464 3.83 5.59 -11.25
C PRO A 464 2.68 6.43 -11.79
N PHE A 465 1.53 5.83 -12.07
CA PHE A 465 0.40 6.51 -12.72
C PHE A 465 -0.94 6.09 -12.09
N ALA A 466 -1.98 6.89 -12.28
CA ALA A 466 -3.33 6.54 -11.84
C ALA A 466 -3.49 6.25 -10.32
N ASN A 467 -2.58 6.71 -9.45
CA ASN A 467 -2.70 6.50 -8.01
C ASN A 467 -3.48 7.63 -7.34
N VAL A 468 -4.14 7.32 -6.22
CA VAL A 468 -4.98 8.25 -5.46
C VAL A 468 -4.48 8.39 -4.03
N ARG A 469 -4.35 9.62 -3.57
CA ARG A 469 -4.12 9.96 -2.16
C ARG A 469 -5.29 10.83 -1.71
N THR A 470 -6.04 10.39 -0.69
CA THR A 470 -7.30 11.04 -0.31
C THR A 470 -7.57 11.08 1.19
N ASP A 471 -8.05 12.23 1.67
CA ASP A 471 -8.37 12.49 3.08
C ASP A 471 -7.20 12.23 4.04
N ILE A 472 -6.01 12.72 3.68
CA ILE A 472 -4.78 12.52 4.47
C ILE A 472 -4.40 13.82 5.19
N THR A 473 -3.90 13.69 6.42
CA THR A 473 -3.24 14.78 7.16
C THR A 473 -1.75 14.50 7.20
N VAL A 474 -0.92 15.47 6.82
CA VAL A 474 0.52 15.31 6.68
C VAL A 474 1.30 16.49 7.26
N ASN A 475 2.37 16.17 7.98
CA ASN A 475 3.46 17.07 8.30
C ASN A 475 4.61 16.77 7.33
N ASN A 476 4.68 17.54 6.25
CA ASN A 476 5.55 17.27 5.12
C ASN A 476 7.01 17.66 5.42
N ASN A 477 7.82 16.71 5.87
CA ASN A 477 9.22 16.92 6.24
C ASN A 477 10.18 15.83 5.75
N GLY A 478 9.69 14.93 4.89
CA GLY A 478 10.50 13.97 4.16
C GLY A 478 10.91 14.48 2.78
N ARG A 479 11.54 13.60 2.01
CA ARG A 479 11.95 13.84 0.61
C ARG A 479 11.56 12.65 -0.25
N HIS A 480 11.17 12.86 -1.49
CA HIS A 480 11.10 11.73 -2.42
C HIS A 480 12.50 11.37 -2.91
N GLY A 481 12.65 10.12 -3.34
CA GLY A 481 13.87 9.65 -3.99
C GLY A 481 13.67 9.53 -5.48
N GLY A 482 14.34 8.54 -6.08
CA GLY A 482 14.29 8.27 -7.52
C GLY A 482 15.63 8.57 -8.19
N ASP A 483 16.19 7.55 -8.83
CA ASP A 483 17.37 7.69 -9.67
C ASP A 483 17.01 8.42 -10.98
N ALA A 484 17.90 9.21 -11.55
CA ALA A 484 17.64 9.92 -12.80
C ALA A 484 17.30 8.95 -13.96
N SER A 485 17.90 7.76 -13.97
CA SER A 485 17.61 6.69 -14.95
C SER A 485 16.24 6.03 -14.76
N ALA A 486 15.51 6.35 -13.69
CA ALA A 486 14.19 5.81 -13.42
C ALA A 486 13.07 6.56 -14.18
N GLY A 487 13.39 7.55 -15.01
CA GLY A 487 12.39 8.25 -15.82
C GLY A 487 11.49 9.20 -15.01
N PRO A 488 10.33 9.60 -15.54
CA PRO A 488 9.49 10.63 -14.94
C PRO A 488 9.00 10.31 -13.53
N LEU A 489 8.77 11.36 -12.75
CA LEU A 489 8.23 11.31 -11.40
C LEU A 489 6.76 10.86 -11.37
N PHE A 490 6.00 11.20 -12.40
CA PHE A 490 4.57 10.92 -12.52
C PHE A 490 4.20 10.50 -13.94
N GLY A 491 3.38 9.47 -14.07
CA GLY A 491 2.52 9.28 -15.22
C GLY A 491 1.16 9.97 -15.03
N ALA A 492 0.24 9.75 -15.96
CA ALA A 492 -1.05 10.44 -15.96
C ALA A 492 -2.02 9.96 -14.86
N ARG A 493 -3.07 10.75 -14.63
CA ARG A 493 -4.21 10.44 -13.77
C ARG A 493 -3.86 10.25 -12.29
N PHE A 494 -2.79 10.87 -11.81
CA PHE A 494 -2.52 10.91 -10.38
C PHE A 494 -3.50 11.88 -9.71
N THR A 495 -4.02 11.54 -8.53
CA THR A 495 -4.99 12.42 -7.84
C THR A 495 -4.69 12.60 -6.37
N HIS A 496 -4.55 13.86 -5.94
CA HIS A 496 -4.56 14.26 -4.54
C HIS A 496 -5.89 14.92 -4.20
N TRP A 497 -6.55 14.45 -3.14
CA TRP A 497 -7.91 14.86 -2.81
C TRP A 497 -8.12 15.08 -1.32
N ASN A 498 -8.44 16.31 -0.91
CA ASN A 498 -8.73 16.71 0.47
C ASN A 498 -7.53 16.42 1.40
N ILE A 499 -6.38 17.04 1.09
CA ILE A 499 -5.10 16.82 1.79
C ILE A 499 -4.79 18.00 2.73
N ARG A 500 -4.56 17.69 4.00
CA ARG A 500 -4.25 18.68 5.05
C ARG A 500 -2.75 18.73 5.29
N VAL A 501 -2.12 19.86 5.01
CA VAL A 501 -0.67 20.05 5.10
C VAL A 501 -0.35 20.91 6.31
N THR A 502 -0.15 20.25 7.44
CA THR A 502 -0.09 20.87 8.78
C THR A 502 1.08 21.86 8.98
N ASN A 503 2.11 21.78 8.15
CA ASN A 503 3.29 22.64 8.21
C ASN A 503 3.43 23.59 7.01
N GLY A 504 2.45 23.61 6.10
CA GLY A 504 2.42 24.49 4.93
C GLY A 504 3.52 24.25 3.88
N ARG A 505 4.16 23.07 3.83
CA ARG A 505 5.26 22.79 2.88
C ARG A 505 4.77 22.06 1.63
N ALA A 506 5.14 22.56 0.46
CA ALA A 506 4.55 22.18 -0.83
C ALA A 506 5.02 20.84 -1.41
N GLY A 507 6.27 20.41 -1.18
CA GLY A 507 6.91 19.28 -1.88
C GLY A 507 5.98 18.07 -2.05
N LEU A 508 5.67 17.75 -3.32
CA LEU A 508 4.74 16.70 -3.76
C LEU A 508 3.30 16.74 -3.21
N MET A 509 2.87 17.79 -2.51
CA MET A 509 1.49 17.97 -2.08
C MET A 509 0.62 18.49 -3.22
N LYS A 510 1.17 19.44 -3.98
CA LYS A 510 0.56 20.05 -5.16
C LYS A 510 1.22 19.46 -6.40
N ILE A 511 0.44 18.88 -7.31
CA ILE A 511 0.97 18.15 -8.47
C ILE A 511 0.49 18.69 -9.83
N ASP A 512 -0.33 19.75 -9.86
CA ASP A 512 -0.84 20.34 -11.10
C ASP A 512 0.26 20.93 -12.01
N GLY A 513 1.40 21.30 -11.44
CA GLY A 513 2.58 21.74 -12.18
C GLY A 513 3.62 20.64 -12.44
N LEU A 514 3.35 19.39 -12.05
CA LEU A 514 4.34 18.29 -12.07
C LEU A 514 3.85 17.06 -12.84
N ALA A 515 2.64 16.60 -12.52
CA ALA A 515 2.08 15.39 -13.10
C ALA A 515 1.26 15.73 -14.34
N PRO A 516 1.36 14.99 -15.45
CA PRO A 516 0.50 15.18 -16.61
C PRO A 516 -0.92 14.65 -16.32
N ARG A 517 -1.94 15.25 -16.94
CA ARG A 517 -3.37 14.89 -16.88
C ARG A 517 -3.78 14.36 -15.51
N SER A 518 -3.60 15.16 -14.48
CA SER A 518 -3.74 14.79 -13.07
C SER A 518 -4.59 15.82 -12.32
N ALA A 519 -4.95 15.52 -11.08
CA ALA A 519 -5.84 16.37 -10.28
C ALA A 519 -5.30 16.61 -8.87
N THR A 520 -5.30 17.88 -8.46
CA THR A 520 -5.12 18.31 -7.07
C THR A 520 -6.39 19.03 -6.63
N VAL A 521 -7.09 18.49 -5.64
CA VAL A 521 -8.39 19.03 -5.21
C VAL A 521 -8.43 19.16 -3.70
N GLY A 522 -8.66 20.37 -3.18
CA GLY A 522 -8.75 20.61 -1.74
C GLY A 522 -7.45 20.33 -1.00
N VAL A 523 -6.45 21.17 -1.22
CA VAL A 523 -5.19 21.13 -0.48
C VAL A 523 -5.04 22.46 0.24
N ASP A 524 -4.48 22.42 1.46
CA ASP A 524 -4.13 23.64 2.19
C ASP A 524 -3.18 24.52 1.38
N GLU A 525 -3.10 25.81 1.71
CA GLU A 525 -2.09 26.67 1.12
C GLU A 525 -0.69 26.21 1.55
N VAL A 526 0.20 26.09 0.57
CA VAL A 526 1.56 25.60 0.77
C VAL A 526 2.59 26.47 0.07
N SER A 527 3.81 26.47 0.61
CA SER A 527 4.96 27.21 0.12
C SER A 527 6.11 26.25 -0.18
N GLU A 528 6.91 26.60 -1.19
CA GLU A 528 8.10 25.83 -1.55
C GLU A 528 9.08 25.71 -0.37
N PHE A 529 9.69 24.53 -0.23
CA PHE A 529 10.61 24.24 0.87
C PHE A 529 11.55 23.08 0.51
N ASP A 530 12.84 23.25 0.75
CA ASP A 530 13.88 22.22 0.63
C ASP A 530 14.00 21.61 -0.79
N GLN A 531 13.26 20.55 -1.09
CA GLN A 531 13.21 19.91 -2.42
C GLN A 531 12.10 20.55 -3.26
N ILE A 532 12.48 21.19 -4.38
CA ILE A 532 11.56 21.85 -5.32
C ILE A 532 11.66 21.15 -6.67
N ASP A 533 10.56 20.53 -7.09
CA ASP A 533 10.49 19.77 -8.34
C ASP A 533 10.06 20.63 -9.52
N VAL A 534 10.49 20.22 -10.71
CA VAL A 534 10.06 20.77 -11.99
C VAL A 534 9.44 19.65 -12.82
N PRO A 535 8.51 19.96 -13.74
CA PRO A 535 7.88 18.93 -14.55
C PRO A 535 8.89 18.23 -15.46
N ASP A 536 8.79 16.90 -15.56
CA ASP A 536 9.61 16.12 -16.49
C ASP A 536 9.17 16.32 -17.96
N PHE A 537 7.90 16.64 -18.20
CA PHE A 537 7.35 16.87 -19.54
C PHE A 537 7.25 18.36 -19.85
N THR A 538 7.54 18.72 -21.10
CA THR A 538 7.35 20.08 -21.61
C THR A 538 5.90 20.33 -22.04
N GLY A 539 5.52 21.59 -22.16
CA GLY A 539 4.18 21.99 -22.62
C GLY A 539 3.11 21.99 -21.53
N ASP A 540 1.84 22.03 -21.95
CA ASP A 540 0.71 21.98 -21.02
C ASP A 540 0.52 20.55 -20.49
N LEU A 541 0.58 20.40 -19.18
CA LEU A 541 0.36 19.13 -18.50
C LEU A 541 -1.11 18.73 -18.50
N HIS A 542 -2.04 19.66 -18.75
CA HIS A 542 -3.49 19.43 -18.64
C HIS A 542 -3.92 18.91 -17.27
N SER A 543 -3.20 19.28 -16.22
CA SER A 543 -3.56 18.99 -14.84
C SER A 543 -4.39 20.11 -14.24
N ARG A 544 -5.25 19.77 -13.28
CA ARG A 544 -6.19 20.72 -12.69
C ARG A 544 -5.99 20.85 -11.20
N LEU A 545 -6.09 22.10 -10.74
CA LEU A 545 -6.14 22.49 -9.34
C LEU A 545 -7.52 23.08 -9.05
N GLU A 546 -8.23 22.50 -8.09
CA GLU A 546 -9.52 23.04 -7.62
C GLU A 546 -9.53 23.14 -6.10
N LEU A 547 -10.25 24.14 -5.57
CA LEU A 547 -10.43 24.32 -4.13
C LEU A 547 -9.09 24.46 -3.36
N TYR A 548 -8.07 25.05 -3.98
CA TYR A 548 -6.77 25.33 -3.34
C TYR A 548 -6.91 26.31 -2.17
N GLY A 549 -6.11 26.11 -1.13
CA GLY A 549 -6.24 26.84 0.13
C GLY A 549 -7.42 26.39 0.97
N THR A 550 -8.08 25.27 0.62
CA THR A 550 -9.22 24.75 1.38
C THR A 550 -9.07 23.26 1.67
N THR A 551 -9.42 22.86 2.89
CA THR A 551 -9.52 21.46 3.30
C THR A 551 -10.76 21.25 4.17
N GLY A 552 -11.29 20.02 4.19
CA GLY A 552 -12.48 19.66 4.98
C GLY A 552 -13.83 20.13 4.43
N VAL A 553 -13.84 21.10 3.51
CA VAL A 553 -15.06 21.55 2.79
C VAL A 553 -15.36 20.71 1.55
N VAL A 554 -14.37 20.03 0.96
CA VAL A 554 -14.54 19.23 -0.27
C VAL A 554 -15.57 18.11 -0.10
N ARG A 555 -16.47 17.96 -1.08
CA ARG A 555 -17.47 16.89 -1.17
C ARG A 555 -17.38 16.22 -2.56
N PRO A 556 -17.24 14.88 -2.65
CA PRO A 556 -17.08 13.94 -1.54
C PRO A 556 -15.80 14.21 -0.73
N ARG A 557 -15.83 13.86 0.56
CA ARG A 557 -14.68 14.08 1.46
C ARG A 557 -13.52 13.16 1.10
N ASN A 558 -13.84 11.91 0.82
CA ASN A 558 -12.91 10.86 0.46
C ASN A 558 -13.26 10.38 -0.95
N LEU A 559 -12.32 10.51 -1.88
CA LEU A 559 -12.55 10.20 -3.29
C LEU A 559 -12.75 8.70 -3.49
N TYR A 560 -11.94 7.86 -2.85
CA TYR A 560 -12.04 6.41 -2.97
C TYR A 560 -13.40 5.91 -2.50
N GLU A 561 -13.85 6.29 -1.30
CA GLU A 561 -15.14 5.89 -0.76
C GLU A 561 -16.29 6.25 -1.69
N ALA A 562 -16.29 7.48 -2.23
CA ALA A 562 -17.35 7.95 -3.12
C ALA A 562 -17.40 7.22 -4.47
N GLN A 563 -16.27 6.66 -4.92
CA GLN A 563 -16.23 5.86 -6.14
C GLN A 563 -16.76 4.43 -5.96
N ARG A 564 -16.85 3.93 -4.73
CA ARG A 564 -17.31 2.56 -4.45
C ARG A 564 -18.79 2.34 -4.76
N ASP A 565 -19.55 3.43 -4.76
CA ASP A 565 -20.99 3.44 -5.02
C ASP A 565 -21.33 3.61 -6.52
N LEU A 566 -20.32 3.68 -7.40
CA LEU A 566 -20.46 3.89 -8.85
C LEU A 566 -20.41 2.61 -9.69
#